data_AF-A0A074VAR5-F1
#
_entry.id   AF-A0A074VAR5-F1
#
_cell.length_a   1.000
_cell.length_b   1.000
_cell.length_c   1.000
_cell.angle_alpha   90.00
_cell.angle_beta   90.00
_cell.angle_gamma   90.00
#
_symmetry.space_group_name_H-M   'P 1'
#
loop_
_entity.id
_entity.type
_entity.pdbx_description
1 polymer ?
#
loop_
_entity_poly.entity_id
_entity_poly.type
_entity_poly.pdbx_seq_one_letter_code
_entity_poly.pdbx_strand_id
1 'polypeptide(L)'
;MQNISWLYWVDRIPPRAFAYLQGAVPQLLVSAVVALVPSLLRYLSSLHCHVTHAQAEIAYYRYYSAFLFLQTFLLVSISSSLMVTLSEILNKPSAIPRVLALNLPKAGNYFISFLTLQGFSLFADMIAQWVYLLKRTFKSRFLSSTPR
;
A
#
# COMPACT_ATOMS: atom_id res chain seq x y z
N MET A 1 24.85 4.87 -17.35
CA MET A 1 23.54 4.21 -17.17
C MET A 1 23.13 3.63 -18.51
N GLN A 2 22.72 2.36 -18.54
CA GLN A 2 22.54 1.58 -19.75
C GLN A 2 21.57 2.25 -20.74
N ASN A 3 21.92 2.17 -22.02
CA ASN A 3 21.21 2.74 -23.16
C ASN A 3 19.89 2.00 -23.40
N ILE A 4 18.85 2.32 -22.61
CA ILE A 4 17.50 1.79 -22.79
C ILE A 4 16.78 2.76 -23.75
N SER A 5 16.77 2.43 -25.06
CA SER A 5 16.30 3.34 -26.13
C SER A 5 14.87 3.87 -25.94
N TRP A 6 14.00 3.08 -25.29
CA TRP A 6 12.62 3.46 -24.98
C TRP A 6 12.51 4.57 -23.91
N LEU A 7 13.52 4.74 -23.04
CA LEU A 7 13.48 5.73 -21.95
C LEU A 7 13.95 7.13 -22.36
N TYR A 8 14.30 7.38 -23.62
CA TYR A 8 14.80 8.69 -24.07
C TYR A 8 13.82 9.85 -23.84
N TRP A 9 12.51 9.58 -23.73
CA TRP A 9 11.53 10.64 -23.41
C TRP A 9 11.70 11.19 -21.99
N VAL A 10 12.22 10.37 -21.07
CA VAL A 10 12.37 10.72 -19.66
C VAL A 10 13.43 11.81 -19.47
N ASP A 11 14.48 11.79 -20.30
CA ASP A 11 15.61 12.73 -20.24
C ASP A 11 15.25 14.15 -20.73
N ARG A 12 14.09 14.33 -21.39
CA ARG A 12 13.58 15.65 -21.82
C ARG A 12 12.80 16.40 -20.74
N ILE A 13 12.55 15.78 -19.59
CA ILE A 13 11.73 16.37 -18.53
C ILE A 13 12.63 17.22 -17.61
N PRO A 14 12.25 18.46 -17.24
CA PRO A 14 13.04 19.28 -16.33
C PRO A 14 13.24 18.56 -14.97
N PRO A 15 14.43 18.65 -14.36
CA PRO A 15 14.85 17.79 -13.24
C PRO A 15 13.92 17.87 -12.01
N ARG A 16 13.28 19.02 -11.79
CA ARG A 16 12.28 19.19 -10.72
C ARG A 16 10.98 18.42 -11.00
N ALA A 17 10.48 18.47 -12.23
CA ALA A 17 9.26 17.76 -12.62
C ALA A 17 9.49 16.24 -12.65
N PHE A 18 10.69 15.81 -13.08
CA PHE A 18 11.07 14.40 -13.05
C PHE A 18 11.10 13.83 -11.62
N ALA A 19 11.63 14.59 -10.64
CA ALA A 19 11.64 14.17 -9.23
C ALA A 19 10.22 14.00 -8.65
N TYR A 20 9.28 14.90 -8.98
CA TYR A 20 7.88 14.73 -8.58
C TYR A 20 7.24 13.52 -9.26
N LEU A 21 7.49 13.31 -10.56
CA LEU A 21 6.93 12.19 -11.28
C LEU A 21 7.46 10.84 -10.74
N GLN A 22 8.75 10.79 -10.40
CA GLN A 22 9.42 9.57 -9.96
C GLN A 22 9.07 9.20 -8.51
N GLY A 23 8.78 10.19 -7.65
CA GLY A 23 8.40 9.95 -6.25
C GLY A 23 6.90 9.95 -5.98
N ALA A 24 6.17 10.95 -6.49
CA ALA A 24 4.76 11.14 -6.14
C ALA A 24 3.82 10.24 -6.94
N VAL A 25 4.09 10.00 -8.22
CA VAL A 25 3.19 9.20 -9.07
C VAL A 25 3.12 7.73 -8.63
N PRO A 26 4.25 7.04 -8.34
CA PRO A 26 4.17 5.67 -7.82
C PRO A 26 3.41 5.60 -6.50
N GLN A 27 3.65 6.56 -5.60
CA GLN A 27 2.96 6.61 -4.31
C GLN A 27 1.45 6.81 -4.48
N LEU A 28 1.04 7.71 -5.40
CA LEU A 28 -0.37 7.93 -5.72
C LEU A 28 -1.01 6.68 -6.29
N LEU A 29 -0.36 6.01 -7.24
CA LEU A 29 -0.88 4.77 -7.83
C LEU A 29 -1.05 3.66 -6.79
N VAL A 30 -0.05 3.45 -5.94
CA VAL A 30 -0.14 2.46 -4.86
C VAL A 30 -1.27 2.82 -3.90
N SER A 31 -1.39 4.09 -3.50
CA SER A 31 -2.46 4.55 -2.62
C SER A 31 -3.86 4.37 -3.23
N ALA A 32 -4.00 4.61 -4.54
CA ALA A 32 -5.26 4.43 -5.26
C ALA A 32 -5.66 2.94 -5.31
N VAL A 33 -4.71 2.04 -5.56
CA VAL A 33 -4.96 0.59 -5.52
C VAL A 33 -5.40 0.16 -4.12
N VAL A 34 -4.66 0.57 -3.09
CA VAL A 34 -5.00 0.22 -1.69
C VAL A 34 -6.35 0.80 -1.27
N ALA A 35 -6.72 1.98 -1.76
CA ALA A 35 -8.03 2.59 -1.48
C ALA A 35 -9.19 1.84 -2.16
N LEU A 36 -8.97 1.26 -3.34
CA LEU A 36 -9.99 0.54 -4.10
C LEU A 36 -10.27 -0.85 -3.51
N VAL A 37 -9.24 -1.51 -2.96
CA VAL A 37 -9.31 -2.89 -2.47
C VAL A 37 -10.38 -3.12 -1.38
N PRO A 38 -10.51 -2.30 -0.32
CA PRO A 38 -11.58 -2.44 0.67
C PRO A 38 -12.98 -2.48 0.07
N SER A 39 -13.24 -1.59 -0.89
CA SER A 39 -14.53 -1.48 -1.58
C SER A 39 -14.82 -2.74 -2.41
N LEU A 40 -13.80 -3.25 -3.11
CA LEU A 40 -13.91 -4.47 -3.91
C LEU A 40 -14.10 -5.71 -3.02
N LEU A 41 -13.35 -5.82 -1.92
CA LEU A 41 -13.49 -6.92 -0.97
C LEU A 41 -14.86 -6.89 -0.27
N ARG A 42 -15.41 -5.71 0.05
CA ARG A 42 -16.78 -5.57 0.58
C ARG A 42 -17.83 -5.99 -0.44
N TYR A 43 -17.64 -5.64 -1.71
CA TYR A 43 -18.53 -6.08 -2.78
C TYR A 43 -18.49 -7.60 -2.92
N LEU A 44 -17.29 -8.20 -2.96
CA LEU A 44 -17.11 -9.64 -3.01
C LEU A 44 -17.68 -10.35 -1.77
N SER A 45 -17.48 -9.83 -0.56
CA SER A 45 -18.06 -10.42 0.65
C SER A 45 -19.59 -10.31 0.67
N SER A 46 -20.16 -9.31 0.01
CA SER A 46 -21.63 -9.16 -0.11
C SER A 46 -22.23 -10.16 -1.10
N LEU A 47 -21.45 -10.62 -2.10
CA LEU A 47 -21.86 -11.70 -3.01
C LEU A 47 -21.82 -13.07 -2.34
N HIS A 48 -20.99 -13.24 -1.31
CA HIS A 48 -20.98 -14.46 -0.51
C HIS A 48 -22.17 -14.43 0.45
N CYS A 49 -23.02 -15.46 0.39
CA CYS A 49 -24.17 -15.61 1.29
C CYS A 49 -23.68 -15.95 2.72
N HIS A 50 -23.30 -14.93 3.49
CA HIS A 50 -23.01 -15.06 4.90
C HIS A 50 -24.32 -15.03 5.70
N VAL A 51 -24.45 -15.94 6.66
CA VAL A 51 -25.67 -16.07 7.50
C VAL A 51 -25.82 -14.88 8.44
N THR A 52 -24.70 -14.24 8.82
CA THR A 52 -24.68 -13.08 9.72
C THR A 52 -23.69 -12.02 9.25
N HIS A 53 -23.97 -10.75 9.57
CA HIS A 53 -23.07 -9.64 9.26
C HIS A 53 -21.69 -9.79 9.94
N ALA A 54 -21.64 -10.35 11.15
CA ALA A 54 -20.39 -10.60 11.86
C ALA A 54 -19.49 -11.59 11.09
N GLN A 55 -20.05 -12.65 10.51
CA GLN A 55 -19.28 -13.60 9.71
C GLN A 55 -18.74 -12.97 8.42
N ALA A 56 -19.53 -12.12 7.77
CA ALA A 56 -19.08 -11.36 6.60
C ALA A 56 -17.92 -10.42 6.94
N GLU A 57 -17.98 -9.76 8.11
CA GLU A 57 -16.94 -8.85 8.57
C GLU A 57 -15.64 -9.59 8.95
N ILE A 58 -15.74 -10.73 9.63
CA ILE A 58 -14.57 -11.58 9.93
C ILE A 58 -13.91 -12.07 8.63
N ALA A 59 -14.71 -12.50 7.65
CA ALA A 59 -14.21 -12.91 6.35
C ALA A 59 -13.50 -11.74 5.65
N TYR A 60 -14.10 -10.55 5.63
CA TYR A 60 -13.49 -9.34 5.09
C TYR A 60 -12.12 -9.06 5.72
N TYR A 61 -12.02 -9.03 7.05
CA TYR A 61 -10.73 -8.76 7.72
C TYR A 61 -9.69 -9.84 7.43
N ARG A 62 -10.10 -11.11 7.31
CA ARG A 62 -9.20 -12.21 6.93
C ARG A 62 -8.62 -12.00 5.53
N TYR A 63 -9.45 -11.67 4.54
CA TYR A 63 -8.99 -11.42 3.18
C TYR A 63 -8.18 -10.13 3.07
N TYR A 64 -8.61 -9.07 3.74
CA TYR A 64 -7.90 -7.78 3.76
C TYR A 64 -6.51 -7.91 4.40
N SER A 65 -6.39 -8.66 5.50
CA SER A 65 -5.11 -8.95 6.15
C SER A 65 -4.17 -9.74 5.23
N ALA A 66 -4.68 -10.78 4.56
CA ALA A 66 -3.89 -11.54 3.58
C ALA A 66 -3.42 -10.67 2.40
N PHE A 67 -4.28 -9.77 1.91
CA PHE A 67 -3.92 -8.81 0.87
C PHE A 67 -2.82 -7.86 1.33
N LEU A 68 -2.96 -7.23 2.51
CA LEU A 68 -1.94 -6.33 3.05
C LEU A 68 -0.60 -7.03 3.23
N PHE A 69 -0.62 -8.26 3.74
CA PHE A 69 0.59 -9.09 3.84
C PHE A 69 1.22 -9.31 2.46
N LEU A 70 0.47 -9.82 1.48
CA LEU A 70 1.00 -10.05 0.13
C LEU A 70 1.52 -8.76 -0.51
N GLN A 71 0.83 -7.64 -0.33
CA GLN A 71 1.21 -6.34 -0.87
C GLN A 71 2.52 -5.82 -0.24
N THR A 72 2.58 -5.78 1.08
CA THR A 72 3.69 -5.13 1.81
C THR A 72 4.90 -6.03 1.99
N PHE A 73 4.70 -7.34 2.06
CA PHE A 73 5.79 -8.31 2.16
C PHE A 73 6.20 -8.81 0.77
N LEU A 74 5.29 -9.44 0.03
CA LEU A 74 5.66 -10.21 -1.17
C LEU A 74 5.89 -9.30 -2.39
N LEU A 75 4.97 -8.36 -2.66
CA LEU A 75 5.06 -7.43 -3.78
C LEU A 75 6.20 -6.42 -3.64
N VAL A 76 6.34 -5.79 -2.48
CA VAL A 76 7.49 -4.87 -2.22
C VAL A 76 8.81 -5.61 -2.38
N SER A 77 8.91 -6.84 -1.87
CA SER A 77 10.16 -7.61 -1.93
C SER A 77 10.48 -8.13 -3.32
N ILE A 78 9.48 -8.53 -4.09
CA ILE A 78 9.66 -8.85 -5.51
C ILE A 78 10.07 -7.58 -6.26
N SER A 79 9.41 -6.45 -6.04
CA SER A 79 9.74 -5.19 -6.71
C SER A 79 11.17 -4.74 -6.41
N SER A 80 11.62 -4.81 -5.16
CA SER A 80 12.99 -4.47 -4.78
C SER A 80 14.00 -5.46 -5.37
N SER A 81 13.66 -6.75 -5.40
CA SER A 81 14.51 -7.79 -5.99
C SER A 81 14.66 -7.64 -7.50
N LEU A 82 13.55 -7.39 -8.19
CA LEU A 82 13.50 -7.18 -9.64
C LEU A 82 14.32 -5.95 -10.03
N MET A 83 14.20 -4.83 -9.33
CA MET A 83 14.99 -3.63 -9.62
C MET A 83 16.51 -3.88 -9.56
N VAL A 84 16.98 -4.68 -8.60
CA VAL A 84 18.41 -4.97 -8.43
C VAL A 84 18.90 -5.99 -9.46
N THR A 85 18.05 -6.92 -9.87
CA THR A 85 18.44 -8.07 -10.70
C THR A 85 17.90 -8.04 -12.12
N LEU A 86 17.24 -6.95 -12.55
CA LEU A 86 16.63 -6.85 -13.87
C LEU A 86 17.62 -7.15 -15.00
N SER A 87 18.85 -6.67 -14.88
CA SER A 87 19.94 -6.94 -15.83
C SER A 87 20.48 -8.37 -15.76
N GLU A 88 20.37 -9.04 -14.61
CA GLU A 88 20.80 -10.44 -14.43
C GLU A 88 19.72 -11.43 -14.86
N ILE A 89 18.44 -11.14 -14.61
CA ILE A 89 17.30 -11.98 -14.96
C ILE A 89 17.13 -12.10 -16.47
N LEU A 90 17.34 -11.00 -17.21
CA LEU A 90 17.33 -11.01 -18.69
C LEU A 90 18.39 -11.95 -19.28
N ASN A 91 19.49 -12.17 -18.56
CA ASN A 91 20.59 -13.02 -19.00
C ASN A 91 20.53 -14.44 -18.40
N LYS A 92 19.94 -14.63 -17.21
CA LYS A 92 19.90 -15.91 -16.48
C LYS A 92 18.59 -16.06 -15.68
N PRO A 93 17.50 -16.57 -16.27
CA PRO A 93 16.22 -16.79 -15.58
C PRO A 93 16.30 -17.85 -14.47
N SER A 94 17.33 -18.70 -14.43
CA SER A 94 17.54 -19.70 -13.37
C SER A 94 17.93 -19.09 -12.01
N ALA A 95 18.30 -17.81 -11.95
CA ALA A 95 18.69 -17.13 -10.71
C ALA A 95 17.49 -16.64 -9.87
N ILE A 96 16.28 -16.61 -10.44
CA ILE A 96 15.07 -16.08 -9.78
C ILE A 96 14.80 -16.71 -8.40
N PRO A 97 14.82 -18.05 -8.23
CA PRO A 97 14.55 -18.66 -6.93
C PRO A 97 15.61 -18.30 -5.87
N ARG A 98 16.87 -18.19 -6.29
CA ARG A 98 17.98 -17.81 -5.41
C ARG A 98 17.85 -16.36 -4.93
N VAL A 99 17.43 -15.45 -5.82
CA VAL A 99 17.19 -14.05 -5.47
C VAL A 99 15.99 -13.92 -4.53
N LEU A 100 14.91 -14.68 -4.75
CA LEU A 100 13.78 -14.73 -3.82
C LEU A 100 14.21 -15.24 -2.43
N ALA A 101 15.00 -16.33 -2.38
CA ALA A 101 15.48 -16.88 -1.11
C ALA A 101 16.36 -15.90 -0.31
N LEU A 102 17.17 -15.09 -1.00
CA LEU A 102 18.02 -14.07 -0.35
C LEU A 102 17.23 -12.84 0.12
N ASN A 103 16.12 -12.51 -0.54
CA ASN A 103 15.32 -11.33 -0.21
C ASN A 103 14.13 -11.63 0.71
N LEU A 104 13.69 -12.89 0.83
CA LEU A 104 12.64 -13.33 1.75
C LEU A 104 12.91 -12.93 3.22
N PRO A 105 14.12 -13.10 3.78
CA PRO A 105 14.41 -12.67 5.15
C PRO A 105 14.36 -11.15 5.32
N LYS A 106 14.82 -10.40 4.30
CA LYS A 106 14.79 -8.93 4.30
C LYS A 106 13.37 -8.39 4.23
N ALA A 107 12.53 -9.04 3.43
CA ALA A 107 11.08 -8.82 3.38
C ALA A 107 10.44 -8.92 4.76
N GLY A 108 10.84 -9.94 5.54
CA GLY A 108 10.32 -10.19 6.88
C GLY A 108 10.65 -9.06 7.84
N ASN A 109 11.89 -8.57 7.79
CA ASN A 109 12.31 -7.43 8.61
C ASN A 109 11.54 -6.14 8.26
N TYR A 110 11.30 -5.89 6.97
CA TYR A 110 10.47 -4.78 6.52
C TYR A 110 9.02 -4.92 7.01
N PHE A 111 8.42 -6.11 6.87
CA PHE A 111 7.05 -6.36 7.30
C PHE A 111 6.88 -6.21 8.82
N ILE A 112 7.84 -6.66 9.63
CA ILE A 112 7.80 -6.45 11.09
C ILE A 112 7.86 -4.95 11.41
N SER A 113 8.76 -4.20 10.76
CA SER A 113 8.87 -2.74 10.95
C SER A 113 7.62 -2.00 10.49
N PHE A 114 6.98 -2.46 9.42
CA PHE A 114 5.72 -1.93 8.94
C PHE A 114 4.58 -2.21 9.94
N LEU A 115 4.47 -3.44 10.44
CA LEU A 115 3.47 -3.82 11.44
C LEU A 115 3.63 -3.02 12.74
N THR A 116 4.85 -2.82 13.22
CA THR A 116 5.07 -2.02 14.43
C THR A 116 4.68 -0.57 14.21
N LEU A 117 5.14 0.04 13.11
CA LEU A 117 4.78 1.42 12.75
C LEU A 117 3.26 1.58 12.63
N GLN A 118 2.60 0.67 11.91
CA GLN A 118 1.16 0.76 11.69
C GLN A 118 0.38 0.48 12.98
N GLY A 119 0.84 -0.46 13.81
CA GLY A 119 0.26 -0.69 15.13
C GLY A 119 0.30 0.56 15.99
N PHE A 120 1.49 1.16 16.16
CA PHE A 120 1.63 2.40 16.93
C PHE A 120 0.86 3.58 16.33
N SER A 121 0.84 3.72 15.00
CA SER A 121 0.08 4.77 14.32
C SER A 121 -1.42 4.65 14.59
N LEU A 122 -1.97 3.44 14.49
CA LEU A 122 -3.39 3.19 14.76
C LEU A 122 -3.72 3.45 16.24
N PHE A 123 -2.85 3.05 17.17
CA PHE A 123 -3.03 3.36 18.59
C PHE A 123 -2.99 4.88 18.84
N ALA A 124 -2.04 5.59 18.23
CA ALA A 124 -1.95 7.05 18.32
C ALA A 124 -3.21 7.72 17.75
N ASP A 125 -3.72 7.25 16.61
CA ASP A 125 -4.95 7.76 16.00
C ASP A 125 -6.18 7.52 16.88
N MET A 126 -6.28 6.35 17.50
CA MET A 126 -7.38 6.01 18.42
C MET A 126 -7.37 6.86 19.69
N ILE A 127 -6.18 7.21 20.21
CA ILE A 127 -6.03 8.09 21.37
C ILE A 127 -6.30 9.54 20.98
N ALA A 128 -5.73 10.01 19.87
CA ALA A 128 -5.86 11.39 19.42
C ALA A 128 -7.29 11.71 18.93
N GLN A 129 -8.02 10.71 18.41
CA GLN A 129 -9.37 10.84 17.86
C GLN A 129 -9.51 12.03 16.89
N TRP A 130 -8.47 12.27 16.09
CA TRP A 130 -8.32 13.54 15.38
C TRP A 130 -9.44 13.81 14.38
N VAL A 131 -9.93 12.78 13.70
CA VAL A 131 -11.09 12.88 12.80
C VAL A 131 -12.36 13.31 13.54
N TYR A 132 -12.59 12.80 14.75
CA TYR A 132 -13.75 13.16 15.56
C TYR A 132 -13.66 14.63 16.01
N LEU A 133 -12.50 15.05 16.50
CA LEU A 133 -12.27 16.42 16.95
C LEU A 133 -12.36 17.43 15.79
N LEU A 134 -11.86 17.07 14.61
CA LEU A 134 -11.98 17.90 13.40
C LEU A 134 -13.44 18.01 12.94
N LYS A 135 -14.20 16.90 12.91
CA LYS A 135 -15.64 16.93 12.62
C LYS A 135 -16.41 17.78 13.63
N ARG A 136 -16.10 17.64 14.93
CA ARG A 136 -16.75 18.40 15.99
C ARG A 136 -16.49 19.90 15.85
N THR A 137 -15.23 20.29 15.67
CA THR A 137 -14.83 21.70 15.53
C THR A 137 -15.35 22.33 14.24
N PHE A 138 -15.35 21.59 13.14
CA PHE A 138 -15.93 22.04 11.87
C PHE A 138 -17.46 22.22 11.99
N LYS A 139 -18.16 21.23 12.56
CA LYS A 139 -19.60 21.30 12.82
C LYS A 139 -19.95 22.45 13.77
N SER A 140 -19.19 22.67 14.83
CA SER A 140 -19.43 23.79 15.75
C SER A 140 -19.13 25.16 15.14
N ARG A 141 -18.21 25.25 14.18
CA ARG A 141 -17.84 26.52 13.51
C ARG A 141 -18.79 26.88 12.35
N PHE A 142 -19.28 25.89 11.60
CA PHE A 142 -20.12 26.13 10.41
C PHE A 142 -21.60 25.78 10.61
N LEU A 143 -21.93 24.90 11.54
CA LEU A 143 -23.26 24.32 11.74
C LEU A 143 -23.79 24.61 13.16
N SER A 144 -23.54 25.82 13.67
CA SER A 144 -24.10 26.30 14.94
C SER A 144 -25.53 26.85 14.73
N SER A 145 -26.48 25.96 14.50
CA SER A 145 -27.89 26.29 14.66
C SER A 145 -28.49 25.33 15.69
N THR A 146 -28.65 25.84 16.91
CA THR A 146 -29.14 25.23 18.14
C THR A 146 -28.11 24.49 19.04
N PRO A 147 -28.17 24.72 20.37
CA PRO A 147 -27.35 24.02 21.34
C PRO A 147 -27.95 22.64 21.65
N ARG A 148 -27.45 21.58 21.00
CA ARG A 148 -27.41 20.19 21.49
C ARG A 148 -26.25 19.43 20.84
#